data_AF-A0A016TU98-F1
#
_entry.id   AF-A0A016TU98-F1
#
_cell.length_a   1.000
_cell.length_b   1.000
_cell.length_c   1.000
_cell.angle_alpha   90.00
_cell.angle_beta   90.00
_cell.angle_gamma   90.00
#
_symmetry.space_group_name_H-M   'P 1'
#
loop_
_entity.id
_entity.type
_entity.pdbx_description
1 polymer ?
#
loop_
_entity_poly.entity_id
_entity_poly.type
_entity_poly.pdbx_seq_one_letter_code
_entity_poly.pdbx_strand_id
1 'polypeptide(L)'
;MVATVIHGIDRSTTESTELLRVRVAKGERLGKRDLFGVVSPYCVVRLERPDGEQIDEITLEKKKKTRDPVWNSILTFRVTRQCCLKFFIFDENKIRKDALLGSVEFDLSTENIPNETRPPCVYPLKGGRHR
;
A
#
# COMPACT_ATOMS: atom_id res chain seq x y z
N MET A 1 21.79 -17.16 -2.92
CA MET A 1 20.69 -16.68 -2.06
C MET A 1 20.34 -15.28 -2.51
N VAL A 2 19.09 -15.01 -2.91
CA VAL A 2 18.66 -13.63 -3.22
C VAL A 2 18.37 -12.95 -1.89
N ALA A 3 19.11 -11.90 -1.56
CA ALA A 3 18.85 -11.11 -0.36
C ALA A 3 17.47 -10.47 -0.47
N THR A 4 16.59 -10.70 0.52
CA THR A 4 15.30 -10.00 0.60
C THR A 4 15.57 -8.53 0.90
N VAL A 5 15.06 -7.65 0.04
CA VAL A 5 15.06 -6.19 0.30
C VAL A 5 14.14 -5.92 1.49
N ILE A 6 14.63 -5.19 2.48
CA ILE A 6 13.86 -4.78 3.67
C ILE A 6 13.71 -3.27 3.64
N HIS A 7 12.46 -2.83 3.57
CA HIS A 7 12.02 -1.43 3.56
C HIS A 7 11.81 -0.88 4.97
N GLY A 8 11.54 0.42 5.09
CA GLY A 8 11.15 1.06 6.35
C GLY A 8 12.34 1.53 7.20
N ILE A 9 12.23 1.39 8.52
CA ILE A 9 13.19 1.97 9.48
C ILE A 9 14.59 1.40 9.25
N ASP A 10 15.62 2.25 9.36
CA ASP A 10 17.01 1.86 9.17
C ASP A 10 17.44 0.79 10.19
N ARG A 11 18.33 -0.14 9.79
CA ARG A 11 18.83 -1.21 10.67
C ARG A 11 19.68 -0.71 11.83
N SER A 12 20.27 0.48 11.71
CA SER A 12 21.11 1.11 12.72
C SER A 12 20.32 1.83 13.82
N THR A 13 18.99 1.89 13.72
CA THR A 13 18.14 2.48 14.76
C THR A 13 18.37 1.81 16.12
N THR A 14 18.23 2.60 17.18
CA THR A 14 18.19 2.11 18.57
C THR A 14 16.78 1.70 19.00
N GLU A 15 15.76 2.00 18.20
CA GLU A 15 14.37 1.63 18.45
C GLU A 15 14.18 0.10 18.36
N SER A 16 13.33 -0.47 19.22
CA SER A 16 12.92 -1.88 19.10
C SER A 16 12.03 -2.04 17.87
N THR A 17 12.49 -2.85 16.90
CA THR A 17 11.80 -3.02 15.61
C THR A 17 11.47 -4.48 15.33
N GLU A 18 10.45 -4.66 14.50
CA GLU A 18 9.96 -5.96 14.01
C GLU A 18 9.96 -5.99 12.48
N LEU A 19 9.92 -7.19 11.90
CA LEU A 19 9.74 -7.37 10.46
C LEU A 19 8.27 -7.67 10.14
N LEU A 20 7.63 -6.75 9.43
CA LEU A 20 6.27 -6.89 8.93
C LEU A 20 6.29 -7.36 7.48
N ARG A 21 5.72 -8.53 7.22
CA ARG A 21 5.48 -9.03 5.85
C ARG A 21 4.10 -8.59 5.37
N VAL A 22 4.07 -7.85 4.27
CA VAL A 22 2.84 -7.32 3.67
C VAL A 22 2.65 -7.95 2.30
N ARG A 23 1.48 -8.56 2.06
CA ARG A 23 1.10 -9.03 0.72
C ARG A 23 0.03 -8.12 0.13
N VAL A 24 0.39 -7.39 -0.91
CA VAL A 24 -0.57 -6.63 -1.73
C VAL A 24 -1.10 -7.55 -2.82
N ALA A 25 -2.27 -8.14 -2.59
CA ALA A 25 -2.82 -9.17 -3.46
C ALA A 25 -3.44 -8.58 -4.74
N LYS A 26 -4.58 -7.90 -4.61
CA LYS A 26 -5.37 -7.37 -5.72
C LYS A 26 -6.21 -6.16 -5.30
N GLY A 27 -6.67 -5.39 -6.28
CA GLY A 27 -7.77 -4.45 -6.14
C GLY A 27 -9.03 -5.01 -6.79
N GLU A 28 -10.21 -4.52 -6.39
CA GLU A 28 -11.49 -4.92 -6.97
C GLU A 28 -12.34 -3.70 -7.30
N ARG A 29 -12.95 -3.71 -8.49
CA ARG A 29 -13.93 -2.70 -8.92
C ARG A 29 -13.43 -1.25 -8.80
N LEU A 30 -12.14 -0.99 -9.03
CA LEU A 30 -11.53 0.33 -8.91
C LEU A 30 -12.10 1.36 -9.91
N GLY A 31 -12.27 2.61 -9.45
CA GLY A 31 -12.77 3.75 -10.25
C GLY A 31 -14.30 3.79 -10.43
N LYS A 32 -14.87 4.91 -10.90
CA LYS A 32 -16.30 4.99 -11.28
C LYS A 32 -16.55 4.19 -12.56
N ARG A 33 -17.75 3.64 -12.73
CA ARG A 33 -18.12 2.85 -13.92
C ARG A 33 -18.17 3.71 -15.20
N ASP A 34 -18.41 5.01 -15.05
CA ASP A 34 -18.90 5.86 -16.14
C ASP A 34 -17.92 6.96 -16.59
N LEU A 35 -16.75 7.11 -15.95
CA LEU A 35 -15.71 8.03 -16.43
C LEU A 35 -14.80 7.33 -17.46
N PHE A 36 -15.24 7.27 -18.72
CA PHE A 36 -14.43 7.20 -19.94
C PHE A 36 -13.03 6.54 -19.90
N GLY A 37 -12.91 5.27 -19.50
CA GLY A 37 -11.72 4.49 -19.80
C GLY A 37 -11.35 3.45 -18.76
N VAL A 38 -10.70 2.41 -19.25
CA VAL A 38 -10.16 1.36 -18.40
C VAL A 38 -9.02 1.96 -17.56
N VAL A 39 -9.23 2.09 -16.24
CA VAL A 39 -8.22 2.60 -15.29
C VAL A 39 -6.92 1.81 -15.41
N SER A 40 -5.78 2.46 -15.16
CA SER A 40 -4.47 1.81 -15.11
C SER A 40 -3.88 1.95 -13.71
N PRO A 41 -4.41 1.20 -12.73
CA PRO A 41 -4.13 1.44 -11.33
C PRO A 41 -2.72 0.99 -10.93
N TYR A 42 -2.14 1.71 -9.98
CA TYR A 42 -0.97 1.29 -9.21
C TYR A 42 -1.17 1.55 -7.72
N CYS A 43 -0.47 0.78 -6.89
CA CYS A 43 -0.52 0.91 -5.44
C CYS A 43 0.77 1.54 -4.93
N VAL A 44 0.65 2.57 -4.10
CA VAL A 44 1.74 3.13 -3.31
C VAL A 44 1.57 2.66 -1.88
N VAL A 45 2.58 1.97 -1.34
CA VAL A 45 2.62 1.52 0.06
C VAL A 45 3.59 2.42 0.81
N ARG A 46 3.09 3.14 1.79
CA ARG A 46 3.87 4.11 2.56
C ARG A 46 3.88 3.74 4.03
N LEU A 47 5.06 3.79 4.62
CA LEU A 47 5.26 3.68 6.06
C LEU A 47 5.48 5.08 6.63
N GLU A 48 4.72 5.44 7.67
CA GLU A 48 4.80 6.74 8.33
C GLU A 48 5.02 6.56 9.85
N ARG A 49 5.62 7.57 10.49
CA ARG A 49 5.62 7.75 11.94
C ARG A 49 4.23 8.17 12.44
N PRO A 50 3.95 8.10 13.76
CA PRO A 50 2.67 8.56 14.34
C PRO A 50 2.29 10.01 14.01
N ASP A 51 3.28 10.88 13.80
CA ASP A 51 3.10 12.29 13.47
C ASP A 51 2.88 12.55 11.97
N GLY A 52 2.89 11.49 11.14
CA GLY A 52 2.73 11.56 9.70
C GLY A 52 4.04 11.76 8.93
N GLU A 53 5.21 11.78 9.58
CA GLU A 53 6.49 11.79 8.87
C GLU A 53 6.65 10.51 8.04
N GLN A 54 6.90 10.66 6.73
CA GLN A 54 7.15 9.53 5.85
C GLN A 54 8.52 8.89 6.13
N ILE A 55 8.52 7.59 6.41
CA ILE A 55 9.73 6.78 6.62
C ILE A 55 10.19 6.16 5.31
N ASP A 56 9.29 5.51 4.58
CA ASP A 56 9.59 4.84 3.31
C ASP A 56 8.33 4.77 2.44
N GLU A 57 8.52 4.66 1.12
CA GLU A 57 7.44 4.56 0.14
C GLU A 57 7.83 3.63 -1.01
N ILE A 58 6.95 2.67 -1.30
CA ILE A 58 7.11 1.71 -2.38
C ILE A 58 5.95 1.82 -3.35
N THR A 59 6.29 2.12 -4.61
CA THR A 59 5.34 2.10 -5.71
C THR A 59 5.37 0.75 -6.39
N LEU A 60 4.25 0.02 -6.35
CA LEU A 60 4.08 -1.23 -7.08
C LEU A 60 3.85 -1.00 -8.55
N GLU A 61 4.11 -2.03 -9.36
CA GLU A 61 3.90 -1.98 -10.80
C GLU A 61 2.45 -1.61 -11.15
N LYS A 62 2.32 -0.74 -12.16
CA LYS A 62 1.04 -0.39 -12.75
C LYS A 62 0.45 -1.55 -13.50
N LYS A 63 -0.86 -1.76 -13.31
CA LYS A 63 -1.65 -2.70 -14.11
C LYS A 63 -2.46 -1.91 -15.13
N LYS A 64 -2.16 -2.11 -16.40
CA LYS A 64 -2.77 -1.34 -17.50
C LYS A 64 -4.20 -1.79 -17.71
N LYS A 65 -5.09 -0.82 -17.92
CA LYS A 65 -6.46 -1.07 -18.41
C LYS A 65 -7.14 -2.21 -17.65
N THR A 66 -7.27 -2.09 -16.34
CA THR A 66 -8.05 -3.02 -15.52
C THR A 66 -8.61 -2.34 -14.28
N ARG A 67 -9.85 -2.70 -13.90
CA ARG A 67 -10.47 -2.31 -12.62
C ARG A 67 -10.18 -3.31 -11.50
N ASP A 68 -9.62 -4.45 -11.85
CA ASP A 68 -9.37 -5.60 -10.97
C ASP A 68 -7.89 -5.99 -11.09
N PRO A 69 -6.95 -5.09 -10.71
CA PRO A 69 -5.52 -5.35 -10.82
C PRO A 69 -5.09 -6.46 -9.87
N VAL A 70 -4.18 -7.30 -10.32
CA VAL A 70 -3.51 -8.32 -9.48
C VAL A 70 -2.04 -7.98 -9.40
N TRP A 71 -1.57 -7.59 -8.21
CA TRP A 71 -0.17 -7.29 -7.93
C TRP A 71 0.57 -8.51 -7.39
N ASN A 72 -0.04 -9.21 -6.42
CA ASN A 72 0.56 -10.34 -5.69
C ASN A 72 1.99 -10.05 -5.18
N SER A 73 2.29 -8.79 -4.86
CA SER A 73 3.61 -8.39 -4.38
C SER A 73 3.74 -8.67 -2.88
N ILE A 74 4.88 -9.21 -2.48
CA ILE A 74 5.25 -9.40 -1.07
C ILE A 74 6.33 -8.38 -0.73
N LEU A 75 6.05 -7.53 0.23
CA LEU A 75 6.96 -6.52 0.76
C LEU A 75 7.34 -6.92 2.20
N THR A 76 8.57 -6.59 2.60
CA THR A 76 9.01 -6.74 3.99
C THR A 76 9.44 -5.38 4.50
N PHE A 77 8.82 -4.91 5.57
CA PHE A 77 9.12 -3.65 6.23
C PHE A 77 9.73 -3.90 7.60
N ARG A 78 10.71 -3.10 7.98
CA ARG A 78 11.11 -2.92 9.37
C ARG A 78 10.28 -1.79 9.96
N VAL A 79 9.57 -2.09 11.04
CA VAL A 79 8.59 -1.19 11.65
C VAL A 79 8.76 -1.18 13.16
N THR A 80 8.29 -0.11 13.80
CA THR A 80 7.85 -0.18 15.20
C THR A 80 6.33 -0.34 15.24
N ARG A 81 5.78 -0.77 16.37
CA ARG A 81 4.32 -0.88 16.54
C ARG A 81 3.63 0.49 16.54
N GLN A 82 4.35 1.60 16.62
CA GLN A 82 3.80 2.94 16.55
C GLN A 82 3.64 3.44 15.10
N CYS A 83 4.23 2.76 14.10
CA CYS A 83 4.10 3.21 12.72
C CYS A 83 2.66 3.10 12.19
N CYS A 84 2.36 3.91 11.18
CA CYS A 84 1.16 3.79 10.35
C CYS A 84 1.55 3.26 8.96
N LEU A 85 0.81 2.27 8.45
CA LEU A 85 0.98 1.73 7.11
C LEU A 85 -0.18 2.17 6.22
N LYS A 86 0.12 2.88 5.14
CA LYS A 86 -0.87 3.43 4.21
C LYS A 86 -0.73 2.83 2.83
N PHE A 87 -1.86 2.53 2.22
CA PHE A 87 -1.94 2.06 0.84
C PHE A 87 -2.76 3.07 0.06
N PHE A 88 -2.16 3.71 -0.92
CA PHE A 88 -2.82 4.63 -1.82
C PHE A 88 -2.97 3.97 -3.18
N ILE A 89 -4.18 4.02 -3.74
CA ILE A 89 -4.46 3.52 -5.08
C ILE A 89 -4.63 4.70 -6.00
N PHE A 90 -3.77 4.80 -7.00
CA PHE A 90 -3.80 5.85 -8.02
C PHE A 90 -4.19 5.28 -9.37
N ASP A 91 -4.84 6.10 -10.19
CA ASP A 91 -5.01 5.88 -11.62
C ASP A 91 -4.04 6.74 -12.41
N GLU A 92 -3.21 6.09 -13.23
CA GLU A 92 -2.23 6.79 -14.06
C GLU A 92 -2.92 7.68 -15.09
N ASN A 93 -2.47 8.93 -15.17
CA ASN A 93 -2.84 9.86 -16.22
C ASN A 93 -1.61 10.26 -17.02
N LYS A 94 -1.67 10.11 -18.36
CA LYS A 94 -0.53 10.46 -19.24
C LYS A 94 -0.28 11.96 -19.39
N ILE A 95 -1.29 12.79 -19.12
CA ILE A 95 -1.27 14.24 -19.41
C ILE A 95 -1.43 15.06 -18.12
N ARG A 96 -2.15 14.54 -17.13
CA ARG A 96 -2.48 15.23 -15.88
C ARG A 96 -1.83 14.49 -14.71
N LYS A 97 -1.87 15.09 -13.52
CA LYS A 97 -1.51 14.38 -12.29
C LYS A 97 -2.38 13.14 -12.13
N ASP A 98 -1.76 12.05 -11.70
CA ASP A 98 -2.45 10.81 -11.38
C ASP A 98 -3.58 11.03 -10.36
N ALA A 99 -4.69 10.33 -10.59
CA ALA A 99 -5.89 10.50 -9.79
C ALA A 99 -5.88 9.53 -8.63
N LEU A 100 -5.94 10.04 -7.39
CA LEU A 100 -6.15 9.19 -6.22
C LEU A 100 -7.56 8.59 -6.29
N LEU A 101 -7.62 7.26 -6.44
CA LEU A 101 -8.86 6.48 -6.40
C LEU A 101 -9.32 6.24 -4.97
N GLY A 102 -8.38 6.18 -4.02
CA GLY A 102 -8.63 6.11 -2.59
C GLY A 102 -7.47 5.49 -1.83
N SER A 103 -7.62 5.33 -0.52
CA SER A 103 -6.59 4.76 0.34
C SER A 103 -7.15 3.90 1.46
N VAL A 104 -6.29 3.08 2.05
CA VAL A 104 -6.54 2.40 3.33
C VAL A 104 -5.32 2.63 4.23
N GLU A 105 -5.58 2.72 5.52
CA GLU A 105 -4.58 3.00 6.56
C GLU A 105 -4.73 1.99 7.69
N PHE A 106 -3.59 1.60 8.25
CA PHE A 106 -3.45 0.67 9.36
C PHE A 106 -2.55 1.29 10.41
N ASP A 107 -3.10 1.55 11.59
CA ASP A 107 -2.33 1.91 12.78
C ASP A 107 -1.78 0.62 13.41
N LEU A 108 -0.48 0.39 13.26
CA LEU A 108 0.12 -0.86 13.73
C LEU A 108 0.05 -1.00 15.25
N SER A 109 -0.32 0.03 16.01
CA SER A 109 -0.43 -0.08 17.48
C SER A 109 -1.70 -0.80 17.90
N THR A 110 -2.73 -0.77 17.05
CA THR A 110 -4.06 -1.34 17.33
C THR A 110 -4.39 -2.57 16.48
N GLU A 111 -3.68 -2.78 15.37
CA GLU A 111 -3.90 -3.93 14.50
C GLU A 111 -3.49 -5.28 15.13
N ASN A 112 -4.36 -6.27 15.02
CA ASN A 112 -4.04 -7.66 15.40
C ASN A 112 -3.28 -8.35 14.26
N ILE A 113 -1.95 -8.21 14.27
CA ILE A 113 -1.06 -8.76 13.25
C ILE A 113 -0.57 -10.15 13.69
N PRO A 114 -0.99 -11.23 13.00
CA PRO A 114 -0.57 -12.59 13.35
C PRO A 114 0.86 -12.87 12.88
N ASN A 115 1.54 -13.77 13.61
CA ASN A 115 2.85 -14.31 13.20
C ASN A 115 2.75 -15.42 12.14
N GLU A 116 1.53 -15.85 11.81
CA GLU A 116 1.24 -16.88 10.82
C GLU A 116 0.72 -16.29 9.52
N THR A 117 0.93 -16.99 8.40
CA THR A 117 0.39 -16.56 7.12
C THR A 117 -1.13 -16.75 7.10
N ARG A 118 -1.87 -15.66 6.90
CA ARG A 118 -3.33 -15.69 6.70
C ARG A 118 -3.70 -15.37 5.24
N PRO A 119 -4.89 -15.81 4.78
CA PRO A 119 -5.46 -15.31 3.54
C PRO A 119 -5.59 -13.78 3.57
N PRO A 120 -5.38 -13.07 2.44
CA PRO A 120 -5.59 -11.64 2.37
C PRO A 120 -7.05 -11.25 2.68
N CYS A 121 -7.23 -10.21 3.48
CA CYS A 121 -8.53 -9.57 3.72
C CYS A 121 -8.80 -8.45 2.69
N VAL A 122 -10.07 -8.13 2.46
CA VAL A 122 -10.49 -7.04 1.57
C VAL A 122 -10.86 -5.81 2.41
N TYR A 123 -10.32 -4.65 2.04
CA TYR A 123 -10.56 -3.39 2.73
C TYR A 123 -11.17 -2.36 1.77
N PRO A 124 -12.26 -1.67 2.14
CA PRO A 124 -12.83 -0.62 1.32
C PRO A 124 -11.89 0.59 1.27
N LEU A 125 -11.68 1.14 0.07
CA LEU A 125 -10.92 2.37 -0.10
C LEU A 125 -11.71 3.55 0.49
N LYS A 126 -11.02 4.36 1.29
CA LYS A 126 -11.51 5.63 1.85
C LYS A 126 -10.91 6.78 1.05
N GLY A 127 -11.67 7.87 0.94
CA GLY A 127 -11.23 9.02 0.16
C GLY A 127 -11.05 8.69 -1.33
N GLY A 128 -10.63 9.68 -2.11
CA GLY A 128 -10.64 9.62 -3.57
C GLY A 128 -11.67 10.59 -4.14
N ARG A 129 -11.28 11.36 -5.15
CA ARG A 129 -12.20 12.32 -5.77
C ARG A 129 -13.24 11.54 -6.57
N HIS A 130 -14.44 11.37 -6.00
CA HIS A 130 -15.65 11.10 -6.76
C HIS A 130 -16.13 12.37 -7.49
N ARG A 131 -15.26 13.08 -8.22
CA ARG A 131 -15.79 14.10 -9.14
C ARG A 131 -16.43 13.39 -10.33
#